data_AF-A0A0Q2S574-F1
#
_entry.id   AF-A0A0Q2S574-F1
#
_cell.length_a   1.000
_cell.length_b   1.000
_cell.length_c   1.000
_cell.angle_alpha   90.00
_cell.angle_beta   90.00
_cell.angle_gamma   90.00
#
_symmetry.space_group_name_H-M   'P 1'
#
loop_
_entity.id
_entity.type
_entity.pdbx_description
1 polymer ?
#
loop_
_entity_poly.entity_id
_entity_poly.type
_entity_poly.pdbx_seq_one_letter_code
_entity_poly.pdbx_strand_id
1 'polypeptide(L)'
;MLLARKALRAGLSYDAIPKFALELNFTEWSGYLIGRVHGNKKLLNELAMAIKDFAQDSNFSTFYENHEAFYRVQIRLFLKENPDVFNIPHFEEKFFGEKWKRWVFVLQPLEAYYSYSAWRNNTVYAFLGVCSFSNGTLYYCSASAHELAHSFVNPAVERHYWEFKKYEEMFSPVKNVMTSMGYSSWKTYLDETFVRAFEAYYILETQDNQSAERFIENQESLGLYLVGRVYNAYLTDYLRNRDKYLPSRALCQNSQDSWISGTERASGGTFHRNQQSERF
;
A
#
# COMPACT_ATOMS: atom_id res chain seq x y z
N MET A 1 -12.04 19.97 16.93
CA MET A 1 -10.56 20.03 17.01
C MET A 1 -9.93 19.03 18.01
N LEU A 2 -10.58 18.70 19.14
CA LEU A 2 -10.01 17.81 20.17
C LEU A 2 -9.85 16.34 19.72
N LEU A 3 -10.83 15.79 19.01
CA LEU A 3 -10.81 14.38 18.55
C LEU A 3 -9.71 14.10 17.52
N ALA A 4 -9.53 14.97 16.52
CA ALA A 4 -8.46 14.82 15.52
C ALA A 4 -7.06 14.82 16.19
N ARG A 5 -6.81 15.73 17.14
CA ARG A 5 -5.55 15.74 17.91
C ARG A 5 -5.38 14.46 18.74
N LYS A 6 -6.47 13.94 19.33
CA LYS A 6 -6.45 12.69 20.08
C LYS A 6 -6.13 11.49 19.18
N ALA A 7 -6.73 11.42 17.99
CA ALA A 7 -6.46 10.38 17.00
C ALA A 7 -5.02 10.42 16.48
N LEU A 8 -4.51 11.61 16.15
CA LEU A 8 -3.11 11.81 15.76
C LEU A 8 -2.14 11.31 16.84
N ARG A 9 -2.36 11.70 18.11
CA ARG A 9 -1.55 11.25 19.25
C ARG A 9 -1.65 9.74 19.50
N ALA A 10 -2.79 9.13 19.18
CA ALA A 10 -2.97 7.70 19.32
C ALA A 10 -2.24 6.90 18.22
N GLY A 11 -1.87 7.53 17.11
CA GLY A 11 -1.15 6.90 15.99
C GLY A 11 -1.89 6.96 14.65
N LEU A 12 -3.04 7.65 14.55
CA LEU A 12 -3.70 7.91 13.27
C LEU A 12 -2.99 9.05 12.51
N SER A 13 -1.77 8.77 12.06
CA SER A 13 -0.86 9.67 11.35
C SER A 13 -0.31 9.01 10.09
N TYR A 14 0.33 9.80 9.23
CA TYR A 14 0.93 9.33 7.97
C TYR A 14 -0.10 8.59 7.10
N ASP A 15 0.25 7.41 6.59
CA ASP A 15 -0.57 6.54 5.75
C ASP A 15 -1.90 6.10 6.39
N ALA A 16 -2.00 6.15 7.72
CA ALA A 16 -3.23 5.82 8.42
C ALA A 16 -4.37 6.80 8.13
N ILE A 17 -4.07 8.05 7.77
CA ILE A 17 -5.09 9.07 7.43
C ILE A 17 -5.82 8.73 6.13
N PRO A 18 -5.14 8.56 4.97
CA PRO A 18 -5.82 8.19 3.74
C PRO A 18 -6.48 6.80 3.83
N LYS A 19 -5.88 5.85 4.56
CA LYS A 19 -6.51 4.54 4.82
C LYS A 19 -7.79 4.66 5.64
N PHE A 20 -7.81 5.51 6.66
CA PHE A 20 -9.03 5.81 7.42
C PHE A 20 -10.12 6.41 6.54
N ALA A 21 -9.77 7.35 5.65
CA ALA A 21 -10.72 7.95 4.73
C ALA A 21 -11.35 6.92 3.77
N LEU A 22 -10.55 5.97 3.26
CA LEU A 22 -11.07 4.86 2.45
C LEU A 22 -12.05 3.98 3.23
N GLU A 23 -11.91 3.88 4.54
CA GLU A 23 -12.70 2.98 5.38
C GLU A 23 -13.98 3.60 5.97
N LEU A 24 -14.23 4.90 5.76
CA LEU A 24 -15.38 5.62 6.32
C LEU A 24 -16.76 5.03 5.94
N ASN A 25 -16.86 4.39 4.78
CA ASN A 25 -18.12 3.80 4.28
C ASN A 25 -18.29 2.32 4.64
N PHE A 26 -17.40 1.75 5.45
CA PHE A 26 -17.42 0.34 5.81
C PHE A 26 -18.08 0.10 7.17
N THR A 27 -18.55 -1.13 7.37
CA THR A 27 -19.16 -1.56 8.65
C THR A 27 -18.12 -1.83 9.73
N GLU A 28 -16.88 -2.14 9.35
CA GLU A 28 -15.79 -2.46 10.27
C GLU A 28 -14.44 -1.86 9.84
N TRP A 29 -13.68 -1.42 10.82
CA TRP A 29 -12.30 -0.96 10.66
C TRP A 29 -11.35 -2.15 10.48
N SER A 30 -10.37 -1.99 9.59
CA SER A 30 -9.28 -2.94 9.41
C SER A 30 -8.47 -3.12 10.69
N GLY A 31 -7.90 -4.32 10.85
CA GLY A 31 -6.96 -4.61 11.94
C GLY A 31 -5.78 -3.63 11.97
N TYR A 32 -5.36 -3.14 10.80
CA TYR A 32 -4.37 -2.07 10.66
C TYR A 32 -4.81 -0.79 11.38
N LEU A 33 -5.97 -0.21 11.05
CA LEU A 33 -6.44 1.03 11.70
C LEU A 33 -6.70 0.84 13.19
N ILE A 34 -7.23 -0.32 13.59
CA ILE A 34 -7.42 -0.67 15.00
C ILE A 34 -6.07 -0.69 15.73
N GLY A 35 -5.06 -1.31 15.12
CA GLY A 35 -3.70 -1.35 15.66
C GLY A 35 -3.07 0.04 15.79
N ARG A 36 -3.27 0.91 14.79
CA ARG A 36 -2.79 2.30 14.79
C ARG A 36 -3.34 3.16 15.93
N VAL A 37 -4.47 2.79 16.53
CA VAL A 37 -5.03 3.48 17.71
C VAL A 37 -5.00 2.59 18.97
N HIS A 38 -4.11 1.59 19.00
CA HIS A 38 -3.93 0.68 20.14
C HIS A 38 -5.24 0.00 20.60
N GLY A 39 -6.06 -0.43 19.64
CA GLY A 39 -7.34 -1.11 19.92
C GLY A 39 -8.53 -0.19 20.18
N ASN A 40 -8.33 1.13 20.21
CA ASN A 40 -9.38 2.10 20.54
C ASN A 40 -10.38 2.34 19.39
N LYS A 41 -11.20 1.33 19.06
CA LYS A 41 -12.25 1.41 18.03
C LYS A 41 -13.22 2.56 18.27
N LYS A 42 -13.51 2.86 19.54
CA LYS A 42 -14.40 3.97 19.93
C LYS A 42 -13.87 5.31 19.39
N LEU A 43 -12.56 5.55 19.46
CA LEU A 43 -11.95 6.76 18.91
C LEU A 43 -12.13 6.89 17.39
N LEU A 44 -12.00 5.78 16.64
CA LEU A 44 -12.23 5.78 15.19
C LEU A 44 -13.70 6.09 14.86
N ASN A 45 -14.64 5.47 15.58
CA ASN A 45 -16.07 5.72 15.42
C ASN A 45 -16.44 7.18 15.73
N GLU A 46 -15.97 7.70 16.88
CA GLU A 46 -16.20 9.10 17.27
C GLU A 46 -15.61 10.08 16.26
N LEU A 47 -14.42 9.80 15.73
CA LEU A 47 -13.81 10.63 14.70
C LEU A 47 -14.59 10.58 13.38
N ALA A 48 -15.04 9.40 12.95
CA ALA A 48 -15.82 9.24 11.73
C ALA A 48 -17.15 10.00 11.80
N MET A 49 -17.87 9.90 12.93
CA MET A 49 -19.08 10.69 13.18
C MET A 49 -18.77 12.19 13.17
N ALA A 50 -17.72 12.63 13.87
CA ALA A 50 -17.36 14.05 13.89
C ALA A 50 -16.97 14.61 12.52
N ILE A 51 -16.35 13.80 11.65
CA ILE A 51 -16.05 14.19 10.26
C ILE A 51 -17.33 14.29 9.43
N LYS A 52 -18.26 13.35 9.60
CA LYS A 52 -19.57 13.40 8.94
C LYS A 52 -20.35 14.65 9.36
N ASP A 53 -20.44 14.91 10.67
CA ASP A 53 -21.14 16.08 11.21
C ASP A 53 -20.49 17.37 10.71
N PHE A 54 -19.15 17.46 10.73
CA PHE A 54 -18.42 18.58 10.16
C PHE A 54 -18.74 18.79 8.67
N ALA A 55 -18.76 17.72 7.87
CA ALA A 55 -19.06 17.82 6.45
C ALA A 55 -20.49 18.33 6.18
N GLN A 56 -21.45 17.95 7.03
CA GLN A 56 -22.84 18.42 6.96
C GLN A 56 -22.96 19.88 7.42
N ASP A 57 -22.45 20.19 8.61
CA ASP A 57 -22.58 21.52 9.23
C ASP A 57 -21.86 22.62 8.44
N SER A 58 -20.73 22.28 7.80
CA SER A 58 -19.96 23.22 6.98
C SER A 58 -20.42 23.29 5.52
N ASN A 59 -21.39 22.46 5.12
CA ASN A 59 -21.75 22.23 3.73
C ASN A 59 -20.51 21.96 2.85
N PHE A 60 -19.67 21.02 3.31
CA PHE A 60 -18.36 20.74 2.69
C PHE A 60 -18.49 20.29 1.24
N SER A 61 -19.58 19.63 0.86
CA SER A 61 -19.85 19.26 -0.54
C SER A 61 -19.90 20.48 -1.45
N THR A 62 -20.62 21.55 -1.07
CA THR A 62 -20.63 22.79 -1.85
C THR A 62 -19.26 23.47 -1.86
N PHE A 63 -18.52 23.45 -0.75
CA PHE A 63 -17.13 23.92 -0.76
C PHE A 63 -16.30 23.13 -1.79
N TYR A 64 -16.35 21.80 -1.77
CA TYR A 64 -15.61 20.94 -2.69
C TYR A 64 -15.98 21.20 -4.15
N GLU A 65 -17.28 21.26 -4.46
CA GLU A 65 -17.79 21.54 -5.81
C GLU A 65 -17.36 22.92 -6.32
N ASN A 66 -17.41 23.95 -5.47
CA ASN A 66 -16.99 25.31 -5.82
C ASN A 66 -15.48 25.43 -6.10
N HIS A 67 -14.67 24.44 -5.71
CA HIS A 67 -13.22 24.40 -5.98
C HIS A 67 -12.84 23.42 -7.10
N GLU A 68 -13.81 22.90 -7.87
CA GLU A 68 -13.56 21.97 -8.97
C GLU A 68 -12.50 22.49 -9.97
N ALA A 69 -12.56 23.79 -10.30
CA ALA A 69 -11.59 24.42 -11.20
C ALA A 69 -10.15 24.29 -10.69
N PHE A 70 -9.95 24.46 -9.37
CA PHE A 70 -8.64 24.26 -8.75
C PHE A 70 -8.18 22.81 -8.92
N TYR A 71 -9.00 21.82 -8.58
CA TYR A 71 -8.64 20.40 -8.72
C TYR A 71 -8.34 19.99 -10.16
N ARG A 72 -9.13 20.48 -11.14
CA ARG A 72 -8.88 20.23 -12.57
C ARG A 72 -7.55 20.80 -13.02
N VAL A 73 -7.15 21.97 -12.54
CA VAL A 73 -5.83 22.55 -12.81
C VAL A 73 -4.72 21.66 -12.24
N GLN A 74 -4.87 21.17 -11.00
CA GLN A 74 -3.89 20.27 -10.38
C GLN A 74 -3.70 18.99 -11.19
N ILE A 75 -4.81 18.32 -11.58
CA ILE A 75 -4.77 17.10 -12.40
C ILE A 75 -4.07 17.36 -13.73
N ARG A 76 -4.42 18.46 -14.41
CA ARG A 76 -3.82 18.80 -15.71
C ARG A 76 -2.31 19.04 -15.60
N LEU A 77 -1.86 19.77 -14.58
CA LEU A 77 -0.43 20.04 -14.38
C LEU A 77 0.33 18.76 -14.04
N PHE A 78 -0.22 17.95 -13.14
CA PHE A 78 0.34 16.65 -12.80
C PHE A 78 0.53 15.74 -14.03
N LEU A 79 -0.50 15.62 -14.88
CA LEU A 79 -0.44 14.82 -16.10
C LEU A 79 0.51 15.40 -17.15
N LYS A 80 0.68 16.73 -17.20
CA LYS A 80 1.66 17.38 -18.07
C LYS A 80 3.10 17.04 -17.65
N GLU A 81 3.35 16.99 -16.34
CA GLU A 81 4.67 16.65 -15.78
C GLU A 81 4.95 15.15 -15.80
N ASN A 82 3.90 14.32 -15.74
CA ASN A 82 4.00 12.87 -15.66
C ASN A 82 3.16 12.22 -16.79
N PRO A 83 3.51 12.43 -18.08
CA PRO A 83 2.71 11.96 -19.21
C PRO A 83 2.54 10.44 -19.23
N ASP A 84 3.51 9.70 -18.69
CA ASP A 84 3.55 8.23 -18.68
C ASP A 84 3.11 7.60 -17.36
N VAL A 85 2.52 8.38 -16.43
CA VAL A 85 2.14 7.88 -15.09
C VAL A 85 1.23 6.63 -15.15
N PHE A 86 0.38 6.53 -16.19
CA PHE A 86 -0.53 5.39 -16.37
C PHE A 86 0.17 4.13 -16.91
N ASN A 87 1.42 4.21 -17.34
CA ASN A 87 2.21 3.04 -17.74
C ASN A 87 2.81 2.31 -16.52
N ILE A 88 2.96 3.00 -15.39
CA ILE A 88 3.56 2.43 -14.16
C ILE A 88 2.79 1.18 -13.68
N PRO A 89 1.45 1.21 -13.54
CA PRO A 89 0.68 0.00 -13.23
C PRO A 89 0.98 -1.18 -14.16
N HIS A 90 1.06 -0.94 -15.47
CA HIS A 90 1.33 -2.00 -16.43
C HIS A 90 2.74 -2.58 -16.26
N PHE A 91 3.72 -1.71 -16.01
CA PHE A 91 5.10 -2.12 -15.73
C PHE A 91 5.16 -3.00 -14.47
N GLU A 92 4.50 -2.59 -13.39
CA GLU A 92 4.46 -3.35 -12.13
C GLU A 92 3.74 -4.68 -12.29
N GLU A 93 2.57 -4.71 -12.93
CA GLU A 93 1.86 -5.97 -13.23
C GLU A 93 2.73 -6.90 -14.09
N LYS A 94 3.49 -6.35 -15.05
CA LYS A 94 4.45 -7.11 -15.84
C LYS A 94 5.66 -7.55 -15.04
N PHE A 95 6.07 -6.84 -14.00
CA PHE A 95 7.15 -7.30 -13.13
C PHE A 95 6.63 -8.39 -12.19
N PHE A 96 5.69 -8.05 -11.30
CA PHE A 96 5.20 -8.93 -10.23
C PHE A 96 4.31 -10.08 -10.73
N GLY A 97 3.65 -9.91 -11.88
CA GLY A 97 2.80 -10.94 -12.51
C GLY A 97 1.46 -11.20 -11.83
N GLU A 98 1.07 -10.32 -10.92
CA GLU A 98 -0.29 -10.18 -10.44
C GLU A 98 -0.95 -8.98 -11.14
N LYS A 99 -2.29 -8.92 -11.14
CA LYS A 99 -3.05 -7.81 -11.75
C LYS A 99 -4.05 -7.25 -10.78
N TRP A 100 -4.25 -5.93 -10.85
CA TRP A 100 -5.32 -5.25 -10.14
C TRP A 100 -6.43 -4.85 -11.11
N LYS A 101 -7.68 -4.79 -10.63
CA LYS A 101 -8.80 -4.36 -11.49
C LYS A 101 -8.77 -2.88 -11.78
N ARG A 102 -8.24 -2.07 -10.84
CA ARG A 102 -8.27 -0.61 -10.95
C ARG A 102 -7.10 0.03 -10.21
N TRP A 103 -6.61 1.11 -10.80
CA TRP A 103 -5.58 1.99 -10.25
C TRP A 103 -6.13 3.40 -10.14
N VAL A 104 -5.91 4.06 -9.00
CA VAL A 104 -6.39 5.41 -8.72
C VAL A 104 -5.25 6.27 -8.19
N PHE A 105 -4.99 7.38 -8.85
CA PHE A 105 -4.05 8.40 -8.37
C PHE A 105 -4.84 9.51 -7.67
N VAL A 106 -4.51 9.77 -6.41
CA VAL A 106 -5.17 10.77 -5.56
C VAL A 106 -4.16 11.85 -5.24
N LEU A 107 -4.34 13.02 -5.82
CA LEU A 107 -3.51 14.19 -5.55
C LEU A 107 -3.93 14.81 -4.21
N GLN A 108 -2.98 14.98 -3.29
CA GLN A 108 -3.19 15.50 -1.95
C GLN A 108 -2.54 16.88 -1.80
N PRO A 109 -3.21 17.98 -2.22
CA PRO A 109 -2.63 19.32 -2.17
C PRO A 109 -2.31 19.83 -0.76
N LEU A 110 -2.78 19.13 0.28
CA LEU A 110 -2.55 19.45 1.69
C LEU A 110 -1.54 18.52 2.37
N GLU A 111 -1.06 17.48 1.67
CA GLU A 111 -0.02 16.58 2.16
C GLU A 111 1.32 17.07 1.60
N ALA A 112 2.26 17.43 2.46
CA ALA A 112 3.58 17.90 2.03
C ALA A 112 4.64 16.81 2.26
N TYR A 113 5.49 16.61 1.25
CA TYR A 113 6.67 15.72 1.25
C TYR A 113 6.44 14.22 1.33
N TYR A 114 5.21 13.77 1.58
CA TYR A 114 4.91 12.34 1.73
C TYR A 114 3.88 11.88 0.72
N SER A 115 4.07 10.65 0.27
CA SER A 115 3.11 9.89 -0.51
C SER A 115 2.89 8.57 0.19
N TYR A 116 1.76 7.93 -0.12
CA TYR A 116 1.38 6.66 0.48
C TYR A 116 0.63 5.80 -0.53
N SER A 117 0.53 4.51 -0.27
CA SER A 117 -0.44 3.65 -0.94
C SER A 117 -1.41 2.94 -0.01
N ALA A 118 -2.53 2.55 -0.61
CA ALA A 118 -3.43 1.57 -0.03
C ALA A 118 -4.07 0.74 -1.15
N TRP A 119 -4.52 -0.46 -0.82
CA TRP A 119 -5.27 -1.30 -1.73
C TRP A 119 -6.44 -1.96 -1.02
N ARG A 120 -7.60 -1.98 -1.68
CA ARG A 120 -8.82 -2.59 -1.17
C ARG A 120 -9.78 -2.88 -2.32
N ASN A 121 -10.58 -3.94 -2.21
CA ASN A 121 -11.58 -4.33 -3.21
C ASN A 121 -11.03 -4.37 -4.66
N ASN A 122 -9.85 -4.96 -4.83
CA ASN A 122 -9.14 -5.05 -6.11
C ASN A 122 -8.84 -3.69 -6.78
N THR A 123 -8.72 -2.63 -5.97
CA THR A 123 -8.32 -1.29 -6.39
C THR A 123 -7.10 -0.85 -5.60
N VAL A 124 -6.08 -0.33 -6.29
CA VAL A 124 -4.90 0.28 -5.68
C VAL A 124 -5.00 1.80 -5.78
N TYR A 125 -4.62 2.48 -4.70
CA TYR A 125 -4.61 3.92 -4.57
C TYR A 125 -3.17 4.39 -4.33
N ALA A 126 -2.68 5.30 -5.16
CA ALA A 126 -1.50 6.11 -4.87
C ALA A 126 -1.97 7.48 -4.38
N PHE A 127 -1.66 7.79 -3.14
CA PHE A 127 -1.89 9.09 -2.51
C PHE A 127 -0.62 9.91 -2.65
N LEU A 128 -0.65 10.93 -3.50
CA LEU A 128 0.53 11.72 -3.86
C LEU A 128 0.49 13.08 -3.17
N GLY A 129 1.45 13.33 -2.28
CA GLY A 129 1.66 14.65 -1.69
C GLY A 129 2.46 15.59 -2.59
N VAL A 130 2.65 16.81 -2.10
CA VAL A 130 3.36 17.90 -2.74
C VAL A 130 4.82 17.89 -2.29
N CYS A 131 5.75 17.72 -3.24
CA CYS A 131 7.18 17.71 -2.96
C CYS A 131 7.85 19.06 -3.21
N SER A 132 7.28 19.90 -4.07
CA SER A 132 7.74 21.28 -4.23
C SER A 132 6.61 22.23 -4.60
N PHE A 133 6.84 23.52 -4.35
CA PHE A 133 5.92 24.59 -4.70
C PHE A 133 6.71 25.75 -5.31
N SER A 134 6.29 26.21 -6.48
CA SER A 134 6.94 27.33 -7.16
C SER A 134 5.91 28.15 -7.93
N ASN A 135 5.97 29.48 -7.78
CA ASN A 135 5.10 30.44 -8.47
C ASN A 135 3.59 30.09 -8.42
N GLY A 136 3.08 29.66 -7.26
CA GLY A 136 1.66 29.30 -7.13
C GLY A 136 1.31 27.90 -7.64
N THR A 137 2.27 27.15 -8.16
CA THR A 137 2.08 25.78 -8.69
C THR A 137 2.59 24.74 -7.70
N LEU A 138 1.75 23.75 -7.41
CA LEU A 138 2.10 22.57 -6.61
C LEU A 138 2.67 21.49 -7.54
N TYR A 139 3.83 20.95 -7.17
CA TYR A 139 4.47 19.83 -7.86
C TYR A 139 4.38 18.60 -6.95
N TYR A 140 3.69 17.58 -7.44
CA TYR A 140 3.46 16.35 -6.69
C TYR A 140 4.70 15.46 -6.72
N CYS A 141 4.89 14.66 -5.67
CA CYS A 141 6.01 13.75 -5.56
C CYS A 141 5.99 12.70 -6.67
N SER A 142 7.14 12.48 -7.32
CA SER A 142 7.34 11.37 -8.26
C SER A 142 7.60 10.06 -7.51
N ALA A 143 6.59 9.59 -6.79
CA ALA A 143 6.66 8.42 -5.92
C ALA A 143 5.79 7.26 -6.41
N SER A 144 5.12 7.40 -7.57
CA SER A 144 4.11 6.43 -8.01
C SER A 144 4.64 5.00 -8.13
N ALA A 145 5.81 4.79 -8.75
CA ALA A 145 6.41 3.47 -8.89
C ALA A 145 6.85 2.85 -7.55
N HIS A 146 7.14 3.68 -6.55
CA HIS A 146 7.45 3.23 -5.19
C HIS A 146 6.17 2.82 -4.46
N GLU A 147 5.20 3.74 -4.41
CA GLU A 147 3.98 3.56 -3.62
C GLU A 147 3.12 2.41 -4.15
N LEU A 148 2.97 2.29 -5.46
CA LEU A 148 2.15 1.25 -6.08
C LEU A 148 2.76 -0.14 -5.88
N ALA A 149 4.09 -0.27 -5.90
CA ALA A 149 4.79 -1.53 -5.67
C ALA A 149 4.49 -2.16 -4.30
N HIS A 150 4.20 -1.36 -3.26
CA HIS A 150 3.76 -1.89 -1.96
C HIS A 150 2.50 -2.77 -2.06
N SER A 151 1.63 -2.53 -3.05
CA SER A 151 0.42 -3.35 -3.26
C SER A 151 0.74 -4.80 -3.66
N PHE A 152 1.92 -5.05 -4.22
CA PHE A 152 2.41 -6.39 -4.55
C PHE A 152 3.36 -6.93 -3.48
N VAL A 153 4.31 -6.09 -3.05
CA VAL A 153 5.39 -6.48 -2.15
C VAL A 153 4.85 -6.82 -0.76
N ASN A 154 4.02 -5.96 -0.15
CA ASN A 154 3.63 -6.15 1.24
C ASN A 154 2.79 -7.44 1.43
N PRO A 155 1.82 -7.78 0.55
CA PRO A 155 1.15 -9.08 0.61
C PRO A 155 2.09 -10.26 0.37
N ALA A 156 3.07 -10.15 -0.53
CA ALA A 156 4.05 -11.22 -0.76
C ALA A 156 4.93 -11.44 0.47
N VAL A 157 5.48 -10.38 1.07
CA VAL A 157 6.26 -10.46 2.30
C VAL A 157 5.42 -11.04 3.44
N GLU A 158 4.15 -10.64 3.59
CA GLU A 158 3.26 -11.20 4.62
C GLU A 158 3.09 -12.72 4.45
N ARG A 159 2.78 -13.19 3.23
CA ARG A 159 2.62 -14.63 2.94
C ARG A 159 3.86 -15.45 3.26
N HIS A 160 5.05 -14.88 3.06
CA HIS A 160 6.33 -15.56 3.24
C HIS A 160 7.10 -15.10 4.49
N TYR A 161 6.48 -14.33 5.39
CA TYR A 161 7.21 -13.65 6.47
C TYR A 161 7.97 -14.63 7.37
N TRP A 162 7.41 -15.81 7.62
CA TRP A 162 8.03 -16.85 8.45
C TRP A 162 9.33 -17.40 7.86
N GLU A 163 9.51 -17.36 6.53
CA GLU A 163 10.76 -17.76 5.87
C GLU A 163 11.87 -16.74 6.14
N PHE A 164 11.51 -15.46 6.25
CA PHE A 164 12.44 -14.37 6.56
C PHE A 164 12.64 -14.13 8.06
N LYS A 165 11.69 -14.55 8.91
CA LYS A 165 11.73 -14.30 10.35
C LYS A 165 13.01 -14.81 11.01
N LYS A 166 13.51 -15.97 10.57
CA LYS A 166 14.78 -16.55 11.08
C LYS A 166 16.02 -15.65 10.85
N TYR A 167 15.89 -14.59 10.04
CA TYR A 167 16.93 -13.60 9.77
C TYR A 167 16.66 -12.25 10.43
N GLU A 168 15.70 -12.15 11.36
CA GLU A 168 15.32 -10.85 11.97
C GLU A 168 16.47 -10.10 12.66
N GLU A 169 17.49 -10.83 13.11
CA GLU A 169 18.73 -10.23 13.67
C GLU A 169 19.49 -9.36 12.68
N MET A 170 19.25 -9.51 11.37
CA MET A 170 19.79 -8.61 10.35
C MET A 170 19.24 -7.17 10.50
N PHE A 171 18.09 -6.99 11.17
CA PHE A 171 17.56 -5.66 11.47
C PHE A 171 18.33 -4.95 12.58
N SER A 172 18.90 -5.70 13.53
CA SER A 172 19.49 -5.19 14.77
C SER A 172 20.51 -4.05 14.55
N PRO A 173 21.45 -4.12 13.58
CA PRO A 173 22.44 -3.06 13.36
C PRO A 173 21.85 -1.73 12.89
N VAL A 174 20.71 -1.75 12.19
CA VAL A 174 20.10 -0.55 11.57
C VAL A 174 18.82 -0.10 12.26
N LYS A 175 18.36 -0.85 13.27
CA LYS A 175 17.08 -0.65 13.95
C LYS A 175 16.82 0.79 14.37
N ASN A 176 17.80 1.47 14.97
CA ASN A 176 17.61 2.85 15.45
C ASN A 176 17.42 3.84 14.30
N VAL A 177 18.27 3.75 13.26
CA VAL A 177 18.18 4.61 12.08
C VAL A 177 16.86 4.35 11.34
N MET A 178 16.56 3.09 11.08
CA MET A 178 15.32 2.64 10.42
C MET A 178 14.07 3.07 11.18
N THR A 179 14.05 2.94 12.51
CA THR A 179 12.90 3.35 13.33
C THR A 179 12.67 4.86 13.22
N SER A 180 13.73 5.67 13.17
CA SER A 180 13.61 7.13 13.00
C SER A 180 13.03 7.54 11.64
N MET A 181 13.13 6.66 10.64
CA MET A 181 12.55 6.81 9.31
C MET A 181 11.17 6.17 9.16
N GLY A 182 10.59 5.61 10.24
CA GLY A 182 9.27 4.98 10.21
C GLY A 182 9.28 3.45 10.04
N TYR A 183 10.45 2.83 9.83
CA TYR A 183 10.60 1.38 9.72
C TYR A 183 10.98 0.78 11.07
N SER A 184 9.98 0.49 11.91
CA SER A 184 10.19 0.10 13.32
C SER A 184 10.33 -1.41 13.57
N SER A 185 10.18 -2.23 12.53
CA SER A 185 10.20 -3.70 12.62
C SER A 185 10.98 -4.34 11.47
N TRP A 186 11.41 -5.59 11.67
CA TRP A 186 12.00 -6.40 10.61
C TRP A 186 11.06 -6.55 9.41
N LYS A 187 9.76 -6.74 9.64
CA LYS A 187 8.78 -6.82 8.56
C LYS A 187 8.73 -5.54 7.72
N THR A 188 8.59 -4.38 8.37
CA THR A 188 8.54 -3.09 7.65
C THR A 188 9.86 -2.79 6.93
N TYR A 189 10.98 -3.26 7.45
CA TYR A 189 12.28 -3.17 6.78
C TYR A 189 12.33 -4.04 5.52
N LEU A 190 11.80 -5.28 5.58
CA LEU A 190 11.69 -6.16 4.41
C LEU A 190 10.77 -5.56 3.35
N ASP A 191 9.56 -5.13 3.75
CA ASP A 191 8.58 -4.49 2.85
C ASP A 191 9.26 -3.36 2.05
N GLU A 192 9.95 -2.45 2.75
CA GLU A 192 10.69 -1.34 2.12
C GLU A 192 11.87 -1.81 1.26
N THR A 193 12.68 -2.77 1.75
CA THR A 193 13.84 -3.29 1.01
C THR A 193 13.43 -3.86 -0.35
N PHE A 194 12.36 -4.66 -0.39
CA PHE A 194 11.88 -5.26 -1.64
C PHE A 194 11.27 -4.23 -2.59
N VAL A 195 10.59 -3.20 -2.08
CA VAL A 195 10.11 -2.08 -2.90
C VAL A 195 11.27 -1.26 -3.46
N ARG A 196 12.27 -0.92 -2.65
CA ARG A 196 13.45 -0.16 -3.11
C ARG A 196 14.27 -0.93 -4.13
N ALA A 197 14.41 -2.25 -3.98
CA ALA A 197 15.04 -3.08 -4.99
C ALA A 197 14.25 -3.10 -6.30
N PHE A 198 12.91 -3.07 -6.25
CA PHE A 198 12.08 -2.94 -7.44
C PHE A 198 12.21 -1.54 -8.07
N GLU A 199 12.26 -0.48 -7.26
CA GLU A 199 12.47 0.89 -7.72
C GLU A 199 13.81 1.03 -8.45
N ALA A 200 14.88 0.40 -7.97
CA ALA A 200 16.15 0.32 -8.68
C ALA A 200 16.02 -0.36 -10.05
N TYR A 201 15.24 -1.46 -10.15
CA TYR A 201 14.93 -2.10 -11.43
C TYR A 201 14.09 -1.20 -12.35
N TYR A 202 13.11 -0.48 -11.81
CA TYR A 202 12.34 0.49 -12.57
C TYR A 202 13.23 1.61 -13.13
N ILE A 203 14.18 2.11 -12.34
CA ILE A 203 15.17 3.11 -12.77
C ILE A 203 16.08 2.54 -13.87
N LEU A 204 16.54 1.29 -13.74
CA LEU A 204 17.32 0.62 -14.79
C LEU A 204 16.57 0.62 -16.14
N GLU A 205 15.29 0.25 -16.12
CA GLU A 205 14.48 0.08 -17.35
C GLU A 205 13.99 1.40 -17.96
N THR A 206 13.88 2.47 -17.16
CA THR A 206 13.34 3.77 -17.60
C THR A 206 14.39 4.85 -17.77
N GLN A 207 15.56 4.67 -17.17
CA GLN A 207 16.69 5.58 -17.24
C GLN A 207 17.91 4.80 -17.71
N ASP A 208 18.80 4.44 -16.79
CA ASP A 208 20.08 3.80 -17.10
C ASP A 208 20.64 3.06 -15.88
N ASN A 209 21.62 2.19 -16.15
CA ASN A 209 22.26 1.37 -15.12
C ASN A 209 23.01 2.21 -14.06
N GLN A 210 23.64 3.31 -14.45
CA GLN A 210 24.39 4.16 -13.51
C GLN A 210 23.44 4.85 -12.51
N SER A 211 22.26 5.25 -12.98
CA SER A 211 21.21 5.83 -12.14
C SER A 211 20.63 4.80 -11.16
N ALA A 212 20.45 3.54 -11.59
CA ALA A 212 20.05 2.45 -10.71
C ALA A 212 21.11 2.14 -9.64
N GLU A 213 22.40 2.05 -10.02
CA GLU A 213 23.51 1.83 -9.10
C GLU A 213 23.62 2.95 -8.05
N ARG A 214 23.60 4.22 -8.48
CA ARG A 214 23.59 5.37 -7.56
C ARG A 214 22.39 5.34 -6.62
N PHE A 215 21.22 4.95 -7.11
CA PHE A 215 20.03 4.82 -6.27
C PHE A 215 20.24 3.76 -5.19
N ILE A 216 20.74 2.58 -5.55
CA ILE A 216 21.03 1.49 -4.60
C ILE A 216 22.04 1.96 -3.55
N GLU A 217 23.15 2.56 -3.96
CA GLU A 217 24.18 3.09 -3.05
C GLU A 217 23.58 4.09 -2.05
N ASN A 218 22.71 4.99 -2.52
CA ASN A 218 22.01 5.93 -1.64
C ASN A 218 21.10 5.21 -0.64
N GLN A 219 20.31 4.21 -1.06
CA GLN A 219 19.45 3.45 -0.14
C GLN A 219 20.27 2.68 0.90
N GLU A 220 21.35 2.04 0.48
CA GLU A 220 22.23 1.30 1.38
C GLU A 220 22.90 2.23 2.40
N SER A 221 23.29 3.45 1.98
CA SER A 221 23.85 4.48 2.87
C SER A 221 22.86 4.96 3.94
N LEU A 222 21.56 4.88 3.66
CA LEU A 222 20.50 5.19 4.62
C LEU A 222 20.23 4.05 5.60
N GLY A 223 20.82 2.86 5.39
CA GLY A 223 20.68 1.67 6.22
C GLY A 223 19.82 0.56 5.60
N LEU A 224 19.29 0.74 4.39
CA LEU A 224 18.64 -0.33 3.62
C LEU A 224 19.69 -1.19 2.90
N TYR A 225 20.69 -1.66 3.63
CA TYR A 225 21.89 -2.34 3.12
C TYR A 225 21.63 -3.68 2.41
N LEU A 226 20.40 -4.17 2.37
CA LEU A 226 20.00 -5.38 1.64
C LEU A 226 19.45 -5.09 0.24
N VAL A 227 19.22 -3.83 -0.12
CA VAL A 227 18.61 -3.46 -1.40
C VAL A 227 19.42 -3.99 -2.58
N GLY A 228 20.74 -3.84 -2.61
CA GLY A 228 21.57 -4.35 -3.70
C GLY A 228 21.54 -5.87 -3.82
N ARG A 229 21.41 -6.61 -2.70
CA ARG A 229 21.28 -8.07 -2.72
C ARG A 229 19.95 -8.52 -3.31
N VAL A 230 18.85 -7.88 -2.90
CA VAL A 230 17.52 -8.19 -3.42
C VAL A 230 17.41 -7.81 -4.90
N TYR A 231 17.93 -6.65 -5.28
CA TYR A 231 18.01 -6.21 -6.68
C TYR A 231 18.76 -7.24 -7.55
N ASN A 232 19.91 -7.72 -7.09
CA ASN A 232 20.65 -8.75 -7.80
C ASN A 232 19.87 -10.07 -7.91
N ALA A 233 19.15 -10.47 -6.86
CA ALA A 233 18.26 -11.64 -6.92
C ALA A 233 17.12 -11.44 -7.94
N TYR A 234 16.58 -10.23 -8.06
CA TYR A 234 15.61 -9.91 -9.10
C TYR A 234 16.16 -10.13 -10.51
N LEU A 235 17.35 -9.61 -10.80
CA LEU A 235 17.97 -9.70 -12.13
C LEU A 235 18.48 -11.09 -12.49
N THR A 236 19.08 -11.79 -11.53
CA THR A 236 19.83 -13.03 -11.80
C THR A 236 18.99 -14.29 -11.65
N ASP A 237 17.89 -14.24 -10.89
CA ASP A 237 17.02 -15.38 -10.66
C ASP A 237 15.56 -15.06 -11.03
N TYR A 238 14.92 -14.11 -10.34
CA TYR A 238 13.47 -13.89 -10.47
C TYR A 238 13.05 -13.61 -11.92
N LEU A 239 13.66 -12.64 -12.59
CA LEU A 239 13.28 -12.26 -13.95
C LEU A 239 13.59 -13.37 -14.98
N ARG A 240 14.65 -14.15 -14.75
CA ARG A 240 15.05 -15.26 -15.65
C ARG A 240 14.16 -16.48 -15.49
N ASN A 241 13.65 -16.70 -14.28
CA ASN A 241 12.83 -17.85 -13.92
C ASN A 241 11.40 -17.42 -13.57
N ARG A 242 10.92 -16.31 -14.13
CA ARG A 242 9.68 -15.66 -13.68
C ARG A 242 8.48 -16.62 -13.71
N ASP A 243 8.37 -17.43 -14.76
CA ASP A 243 7.29 -18.43 -14.90
C ASP A 243 7.25 -19.47 -13.78
N LYS A 244 8.36 -19.71 -13.07
CA LYS A 244 8.42 -20.57 -11.88
C LYS A 244 7.79 -19.92 -10.65
N TYR A 245 7.87 -18.59 -10.56
CA TYR A 245 7.44 -17.82 -9.40
C TYR A 245 6.02 -17.26 -9.54
N LEU A 246 5.49 -17.19 -10.76
CA LEU A 246 4.10 -16.81 -10.99
C LEU A 246 3.16 -17.99 -10.69
N PRO A 247 1.98 -17.74 -10.08
CA PRO A 247 0.98 -18.78 -9.97
C PRO A 247 0.65 -19.31 -11.37
N SER A 248 0.63 -20.64 -11.53
CA SER A 248 0.11 -21.25 -12.75
C SER A 248 -1.28 -20.68 -13.06
N ARG A 249 -1.58 -20.36 -14.32
CA ARG A 249 -2.87 -19.77 -14.74
C ARG A 249 -4.10 -20.51 -14.19
N ALA A 250 -3.96 -21.78 -13.80
CA ALA A 250 -4.99 -22.62 -13.19
C ALA A 250 -5.39 -22.20 -11.76
N LEU A 251 -4.49 -21.59 -10.97
CA LEU A 251 -4.79 -21.19 -9.59
C LEU A 251 -5.51 -19.83 -9.49
N CYS A 252 -5.38 -18.97 -10.50
CA CYS A 252 -6.05 -17.66 -10.53
C CYS A 252 -7.56 -17.74 -10.84
N GLN A 253 -8.06 -18.86 -11.35
CA GLN A 253 -9.50 -19.06 -11.57
C GLN A 253 -10.23 -19.53 -10.30
N ASN A 254 -9.55 -20.24 -9.39
CA ASN A 254 -10.21 -20.88 -8.24
C ASN A 254 -10.24 -20.03 -6.96
N SER A 255 -9.56 -18.88 -6.91
CA SER A 255 -9.57 -17.99 -5.74
C SER A 255 -10.60 -16.86 -5.81
N GLN A 256 -11.32 -16.72 -6.93
CA GLN A 256 -12.37 -15.71 -7.11
C GLN A 256 -13.74 -16.15 -6.54
N ASP A 257 -13.96 -17.46 -6.35
CA ASP A 257 -15.28 -18.00 -5.98
C ASP A 257 -15.43 -18.43 -4.51
N SER A 258 -14.36 -18.47 -3.72
CA SER A 258 -14.41 -19.00 -2.34
C SER A 258 -14.83 -18.00 -1.26
N TRP A 259 -15.19 -16.76 -1.62
CA TRP A 259 -15.66 -15.74 -0.67
C TRP A 259 -17.12 -15.30 -0.90
N ILE A 260 -17.83 -15.94 -1.85
CA ILE A 260 -19.26 -15.69 -2.12
C ILE A 260 -20.03 -17.01 -2.00
N SER A 261 -20.10 -17.56 -0.79
CA SER A 261 -21.18 -18.47 -0.37
C SER A 261 -21.05 -18.79 1.12
N GLY A 262 -21.34 -17.79 1.95
CA GLY A 262 -21.27 -17.91 3.40
C GLY A 262 -22.43 -17.21 4.10
N THR A 263 -23.66 -17.38 3.63
CA THR A 263 -24.87 -17.01 4.37
C THR A 263 -25.98 -18.04 4.19
N GLU A 264 -26.19 -18.79 5.27
CA GLU A 264 -27.44 -19.33 5.80
C GLU A 264 -28.44 -20.06 4.88
N ARG A 265 -28.65 -21.34 5.22
CA ARG A 265 -30.01 -21.81 5.46
C ARG A 265 -30.05 -22.87 6.55
N ALA A 266 -30.44 -22.45 7.75
CA ALA A 266 -31.01 -23.34 8.75
C ALA A 266 -32.38 -23.81 8.26
N SER A 267 -32.58 -25.11 8.10
CA SER A 267 -33.89 -25.76 8.22
C SER A 267 -33.70 -27.27 8.42
N GLY A 268 -34.61 -27.85 9.20
CA GLY A 268 -34.44 -29.11 9.91
C GLY A 268 -34.31 -30.35 9.02
N GLY A 269 -33.72 -31.38 9.61
CA GLY A 269 -33.62 -32.72 9.03
C GLY A 269 -33.08 -33.71 10.07
N THR A 270 -34.00 -34.41 10.71
CA THR A 270 -33.80 -35.50 11.67
C THR A 270 -32.96 -36.67 11.14
N PHE A 271 -32.16 -37.25 12.05
CA PHE A 271 -31.75 -38.66 12.18
C PHE A 271 -31.47 -39.48 10.89
N HIS A 272 -30.22 -39.93 10.73
CA HIS A 272 -29.91 -41.36 10.81
C HIS A 272 -28.42 -41.64 11.08
N ARG A 273 -28.21 -42.44 12.12
CA ARG A 273 -26.97 -43.09 12.53
C ARG A 273 -26.60 -44.15 11.48
N ASN A 274 -25.36 -44.17 11.01
CA ASN A 274 -24.72 -45.41 10.55
C ASN A 274 -23.21 -45.40 10.83
N GLN A 275 -22.80 -46.42 11.59
CA GLN A 275 -21.42 -46.86 11.82
C GLN A 275 -20.94 -47.67 10.61
N GLN A 276 -19.65 -47.55 10.27
CA GLN A 276 -18.68 -48.60 9.86
C GLN A 276 -17.49 -47.89 9.17
N SER A 277 -16.30 -47.88 9.77
CA SER A 277 -15.16 -48.82 9.54
C SER A 277 -14.54 -48.62 8.13
N GLU A 278 -13.24 -48.50 7.86
CA GLU A 278 -11.98 -49.03 8.42
C GLU A 278 -10.82 -48.09 8.00
N ARG A 279 -9.84 -47.80 8.87
CA ARG A 279 -8.41 -48.20 8.74
C ARG A 279 -7.85 -48.28 7.31
N PHE A 280 -7.00 -47.33 6.93
CA PHE A 280 -5.52 -47.44 6.90
C PHE A 280 -4.91 -46.03 6.97
#